data_AF-A0A7X2LSP5-F1
#
_entry.id   AF-A0A7X2LSP5-F1
#
_cell.length_a   1.000
_cell.length_b   1.000
_cell.length_c   1.000
_cell.angle_alpha   90.00
_cell.angle_beta   90.00
_cell.angle_gamma   90.00
#
_symmetry.space_group_name_H-M   'P 1'
#
loop_
_entity.id
_entity.type
_entity.pdbx_description
1 polymer ?
#
loop_
_entity_poly.entity_id
_entity_poly.type
_entity_poly.pdbx_seq_one_letter_code
_entity_poly.pdbx_strand_id
1 'polypeptide(L)'
;MRLPGTRYQEHGWEHVRKLLGRCSLAVFPGLPMEALLDEGRRQDALDDYLDAMAVQLRAPRHLAQAAMPGNSYGDTAGELACALLFELRVQPACWDSLCMAVTAEHARHGAFWRTEAGGAMLRKKANDMYAVLRDKADADACQAATGHPCSANRMYTYRMLDMAYADIARVFANWRHCEAQVADILDRAPGGMLIEARQMQSIADCRAEWVIRWSASLERHTGKAGPLHTRSKRFASLKNQPEAIAAMLQEIGGYEALSSNMDALGAARRDEGEAALWLEDYWRVLAESEAAEAAGTSDPEELLEAPEPDLLDCLLAPPDGGLPHDDGDEDDGEADAVDAAVTEDAPEDDVSHSPSLIDREEPGAAGPVAAILAGVSLPVRLAVYHALLGPRDDSYPDAWIDSATGELPALRHLADLDGISMPTLRKRRNEAMARLRHVAASGAFGKGRM
;
A
#
# COMPACT_ATOMS: atom_id res chain seq x y z
N MET A 1 -2.84 -2.28 4.06
CA MET A 1 -1.95 -1.14 3.79
C MET A 1 -1.51 -1.19 2.32
N ARG A 2 -1.72 -0.11 1.55
CA ARG A 2 -1.20 0.02 0.18
C ARG A 2 -0.37 1.31 0.07
N LEU A 3 0.78 1.35 0.76
CA LEU A 3 1.74 2.42 0.49
C LEU A 3 2.33 2.19 -0.92
N PRO A 4 2.59 3.25 -1.71
CA PRO A 4 3.27 3.11 -2.99
C PRO A 4 4.57 2.31 -2.84
N GLY A 5 4.71 1.24 -3.62
CA GLY A 5 5.90 0.39 -3.59
C GLY A 5 6.00 -0.60 -2.43
N THR A 6 4.99 -0.74 -1.56
CA THR A 6 5.05 -1.66 -0.39
C THR A 6 4.48 -3.04 -0.66
N ARG A 7 4.96 -3.64 -1.76
CA ARG A 7 4.52 -4.93 -2.27
C ARG A 7 4.58 -6.05 -1.21
N TYR A 8 5.46 -5.92 -0.21
CA TYR A 8 5.73 -6.97 0.76
C TYR A 8 5.27 -6.69 2.21
N GLN A 9 4.64 -5.54 2.49
CA GLN A 9 4.26 -5.17 3.87
C GLN A 9 2.98 -5.86 4.38
N GLU A 10 2.30 -6.61 3.54
CA GLU A 10 0.96 -7.12 3.81
C GLU A 10 0.90 -8.44 4.59
N HIS A 11 -0.31 -8.82 5.02
CA HIS A 11 -0.58 -10.00 5.85
C HIS A 11 -0.03 -11.32 5.27
N GLY A 12 0.11 -11.43 3.94
CA GLY A 12 0.65 -12.62 3.27
C GLY A 12 2.17 -12.79 3.41
N TRP A 13 2.90 -11.82 3.96
CA TRP A 13 4.34 -11.91 4.21
C TRP A 13 4.74 -13.15 5.00
N GLU A 14 3.92 -13.58 5.95
CA GLU A 14 4.22 -14.76 6.76
C GLU A 14 4.31 -16.04 5.91
N HIS A 15 3.53 -16.14 4.84
CA HIS A 15 3.61 -17.24 3.88
C HIS A 15 4.91 -17.18 3.07
N VAL A 16 5.29 -15.98 2.60
CA VAL A 16 6.55 -15.71 1.88
C VAL A 16 7.75 -16.06 2.75
N ARG A 17 7.80 -15.54 3.99
CA ARG A 17 8.87 -15.80 4.96
C ARG A 17 9.01 -17.29 5.26
N LYS A 18 7.90 -17.99 5.50
CA LYS A 18 7.91 -19.44 5.74
C LYS A 18 8.43 -20.20 4.52
N LEU A 19 8.05 -19.78 3.30
CA LEU A 19 8.49 -20.39 2.06
C LEU A 19 10.00 -20.19 1.84
N LEU A 20 10.46 -18.94 1.86
CA LEU A 20 11.88 -18.57 1.73
C LEU A 20 12.75 -19.26 2.78
N GLY A 21 12.30 -19.30 4.05
CA GLY A 21 13.04 -19.97 5.12
C GLY A 21 13.14 -21.49 4.92
N ARG A 22 12.07 -22.14 4.42
CA ARG A 22 12.09 -23.57 4.10
C ARG A 22 13.00 -23.88 2.92
N CYS A 23 12.91 -23.10 1.85
CA CYS A 23 13.75 -23.24 0.67
C CYS A 23 15.23 -22.99 1.01
N SER A 24 15.54 -21.93 1.75
CA SER A 24 16.91 -21.63 2.19
C SER A 24 17.52 -22.77 2.99
N LEU A 25 16.75 -23.34 3.92
CA LEU A 25 17.20 -24.48 4.71
C LEU A 25 17.46 -25.73 3.86
N ALA A 26 16.72 -25.93 2.76
CA ALA A 26 16.97 -26.99 1.80
C ALA A 26 18.19 -26.74 0.90
N VAL A 27 18.56 -25.47 0.70
CA VAL A 27 19.72 -25.07 -0.12
C VAL A 27 21.03 -25.17 0.66
N PHE A 28 21.07 -24.72 1.92
CA PHE A 28 22.32 -24.65 2.70
C PHE A 28 23.17 -25.94 2.73
N PRO A 29 22.60 -27.16 2.83
CA PRO A 29 23.41 -28.38 2.80
C PRO A 29 24.17 -28.62 1.49
N GLY A 30 23.69 -28.05 0.38
CA GLY A 30 24.32 -28.16 -0.95
C GLY A 30 25.32 -27.04 -1.25
N LEU A 31 25.42 -26.03 -0.38
CA LEU A 31 26.36 -24.93 -0.56
C LEU A 31 27.68 -25.21 0.15
N PRO A 32 28.81 -24.72 -0.39
CA PRO A 32 30.08 -24.72 0.31
C PRO A 32 30.02 -23.70 1.45
N MET A 33 29.54 -24.11 2.63
CA MET A 33 29.34 -23.21 3.78
C MET A 33 30.62 -22.49 4.21
N GLU A 34 31.78 -23.12 4.01
CA GLU A 34 33.08 -22.51 4.23
C GLU A 34 33.36 -21.33 3.29
N ALA A 35 32.74 -21.30 2.09
CA ALA A 35 32.82 -20.17 1.17
C ALA A 35 32.04 -18.93 1.67
N LEU A 36 31.07 -19.10 2.58
CA LEU A 36 30.39 -17.96 3.21
C LEU A 36 31.30 -17.23 4.21
N LEU A 37 32.30 -17.92 4.75
CA LEU A 37 33.29 -17.34 5.66
C LEU A 37 34.38 -16.56 4.91
N ASP A 38 34.63 -16.94 3.66
CA ASP A 38 35.67 -16.36 2.81
C ASP A 38 35.11 -15.20 1.99
N GLU A 39 35.57 -13.99 2.29
CA GLU A 39 35.15 -12.76 1.60
C GLU A 39 35.40 -12.82 0.09
N GLY A 40 36.46 -13.48 -0.36
CA GLY A 40 36.78 -13.62 -1.77
C GLY A 40 35.83 -14.54 -2.54
N ARG A 41 35.00 -15.33 -1.83
CA ARG A 41 34.09 -16.33 -2.42
C ARG A 41 32.61 -16.05 -2.14
N ARG A 42 32.29 -14.95 -1.46
CA ARG A 42 30.89 -14.62 -1.11
C ARG A 42 30.01 -14.42 -2.34
N GLN A 43 30.55 -13.82 -3.41
CA GLN A 43 29.79 -13.59 -4.63
C GLN A 43 29.47 -14.91 -5.36
N ASP A 44 30.44 -15.80 -5.52
CA ASP A 44 30.21 -17.13 -6.10
C ASP A 44 29.18 -17.91 -5.27
N ALA A 45 29.28 -17.84 -3.94
CA ALA A 45 28.32 -18.47 -3.04
C ALA A 45 26.91 -17.85 -3.12
N LEU A 46 26.80 -16.55 -3.43
CA LEU A 46 25.51 -15.89 -3.69
C LEU A 46 24.89 -16.43 -4.97
N ASP A 47 25.66 -16.52 -6.06
CA ASP A 47 25.17 -17.04 -7.34
C ASP A 47 24.71 -18.50 -7.21
N ASP A 48 25.50 -19.35 -6.54
CA ASP A 48 25.13 -20.74 -6.22
C ASP A 48 23.84 -20.81 -5.37
N TYR A 49 23.71 -19.91 -4.38
CA TYR A 49 22.53 -19.84 -3.53
C TYR A 49 21.27 -19.44 -4.32
N LEU A 50 21.38 -18.42 -5.19
CA LEU A 50 20.28 -17.93 -6.01
C LEU A 50 19.78 -19.00 -6.98
N ASP A 51 20.69 -19.70 -7.66
CA ASP A 51 20.35 -20.78 -8.60
C ASP A 51 19.66 -21.94 -7.87
N ALA A 52 20.20 -22.37 -6.73
CA ALA A 52 19.62 -23.43 -5.92
C ALA A 52 18.24 -23.03 -5.35
N MET A 53 18.08 -21.77 -4.90
CA MET A 53 16.81 -21.23 -4.42
C MET A 53 15.76 -21.22 -5.53
N ALA A 54 16.13 -20.82 -6.74
CA ALA A 54 15.23 -20.78 -7.88
C ALA A 54 14.70 -22.18 -8.26
N VAL A 55 15.50 -23.22 -8.07
CA VAL A 55 15.06 -24.63 -8.19
C VAL A 55 14.12 -25.01 -7.05
N GLN A 56 14.46 -24.65 -5.80
CA GLN A 56 13.63 -24.98 -4.65
C GLN A 56 12.25 -24.33 -4.70
N LEU A 57 12.14 -23.05 -5.08
CA LEU A 57 10.84 -22.36 -5.17
C LEU A 57 9.90 -22.98 -6.21
N ARG A 58 10.46 -23.60 -7.26
CA ARG A 58 9.70 -24.29 -8.31
C ARG A 58 9.40 -25.77 -7.99
N ALA A 59 9.88 -26.29 -6.87
CA ALA A 59 9.68 -27.68 -6.53
C ALA A 59 8.20 -27.98 -6.23
N PRO A 60 7.63 -29.10 -6.73
CA PRO A 60 6.20 -29.42 -6.58
C PRO A 60 5.70 -29.40 -5.13
N ARG A 61 6.56 -29.80 -4.19
CA ARG A 61 6.27 -29.82 -2.74
C ARG A 61 5.96 -28.44 -2.14
N HIS A 62 6.31 -27.36 -2.84
CA HIS A 62 6.10 -25.99 -2.38
C HIS A 62 4.98 -25.26 -3.11
N LEU A 63 4.44 -25.83 -4.20
CA LEU A 63 3.43 -25.16 -5.05
C LEU A 63 2.19 -24.72 -4.28
N ALA A 64 1.67 -25.56 -3.37
CA ALA A 64 0.49 -25.20 -2.56
C ALA A 64 0.77 -24.00 -1.64
N GLN A 65 1.97 -23.92 -1.06
CA GLN A 65 2.36 -22.77 -0.23
C GLN A 65 2.68 -21.54 -1.08
N ALA A 66 3.28 -21.75 -2.24
CA ALA A 66 3.61 -20.68 -3.20
C ALA A 66 2.35 -20.03 -3.77
N ALA A 67 1.27 -20.78 -3.98
CA ALA A 67 -0.01 -20.28 -4.48
C ALA A 67 -0.86 -19.54 -3.42
N MET A 68 -0.44 -19.51 -2.17
CA MET A 68 -1.15 -18.74 -1.14
C MET A 68 -1.12 -17.24 -1.48
N PRO A 69 -2.18 -16.48 -1.18
CA PRO A 69 -2.16 -15.03 -1.34
C PRO A 69 -0.98 -14.39 -0.60
N GLY A 70 -0.19 -13.60 -1.32
CA GLY A 70 0.99 -12.91 -0.83
C GLY A 70 0.71 -11.47 -0.43
N ASN A 71 -0.11 -10.75 -1.21
CA ASN A 71 -0.56 -9.39 -0.95
C ASN A 71 -1.94 -9.11 -1.60
N SER A 72 -2.47 -7.92 -1.36
CA SER A 72 -3.75 -7.43 -1.88
C SER A 72 -3.67 -6.98 -3.35
N TYR A 73 -2.47 -6.92 -3.92
CA TYR A 73 -2.23 -6.65 -5.34
C TYR A 73 -2.43 -7.90 -6.22
N GLY A 74 -2.76 -9.04 -5.62
CA GLY A 74 -2.99 -10.30 -6.33
C GLY A 74 -1.73 -11.16 -6.50
N ASP A 75 -0.57 -10.72 -6.00
CA ASP A 75 0.63 -11.55 -6.02
C ASP A 75 0.49 -12.73 -5.06
N THR A 76 0.97 -13.87 -5.50
CA THR A 76 1.11 -15.07 -4.69
C THR A 76 2.38 -15.03 -3.85
N ALA A 77 2.44 -15.82 -2.78
CA ALA A 77 3.62 -15.94 -1.93
C ALA A 77 4.86 -16.41 -2.71
N GLY A 78 4.66 -17.21 -3.76
CA GLY A 78 5.70 -17.68 -4.67
C GLY A 78 6.25 -16.56 -5.55
N GLU A 79 5.39 -15.71 -6.12
CA GLU A 79 5.80 -14.57 -6.93
C GLU A 79 6.60 -13.56 -6.09
N LEU A 80 6.15 -13.27 -4.87
CA LEU A 80 6.89 -12.41 -3.94
C LEU A 80 8.23 -13.03 -3.50
N ALA A 81 8.27 -14.33 -3.26
CA ALA A 81 9.51 -15.03 -2.93
C ALA A 81 10.52 -14.98 -4.10
N CYS A 82 10.05 -15.18 -5.34
CA CYS A 82 10.87 -15.07 -6.54
C CYS A 82 11.36 -13.64 -6.75
N ALA A 83 10.49 -12.64 -6.59
CA ALA A 83 10.86 -11.24 -6.69
C ALA A 83 11.98 -10.87 -5.70
N LEU A 84 11.90 -11.35 -4.45
CA LEU A 84 12.96 -11.13 -3.46
C LEU A 84 14.29 -11.83 -3.81
N LEU A 85 14.31 -12.90 -4.59
CA LEU A 85 15.57 -13.45 -5.09
C LEU A 85 16.23 -12.50 -6.10
N PHE A 86 15.45 -11.87 -6.97
CA PHE A 86 15.97 -10.84 -7.88
C PHE A 86 16.47 -9.63 -7.11
N GLU A 87 15.72 -9.16 -6.10
CA GLU A 87 16.16 -8.08 -5.22
C GLU A 87 17.47 -8.42 -4.49
N LEU A 88 17.64 -9.67 -4.04
CA LEU A 88 18.87 -10.08 -3.36
C LEU A 88 20.10 -9.98 -4.28
N ARG A 89 19.93 -10.29 -5.57
CA ARG A 89 20.99 -10.14 -6.58
C ARG A 89 21.37 -8.68 -6.79
N VAL A 90 20.39 -7.77 -6.77
CA VAL A 90 20.61 -6.32 -6.90
C VAL A 90 21.21 -5.73 -5.62
N GLN A 91 20.97 -6.36 -4.47
CA GLN A 91 21.38 -5.89 -3.15
C GLN A 91 22.33 -6.86 -2.44
N PRO A 92 23.57 -7.05 -2.93
CA PRO A 92 24.52 -8.01 -2.35
C PRO A 92 24.89 -7.68 -0.90
N ALA A 93 24.75 -6.43 -0.46
CA ALA A 93 24.98 -6.04 0.94
C ALA A 93 24.08 -6.80 1.95
N CYS A 94 22.87 -7.22 1.53
CA CYS A 94 22.02 -8.08 2.36
C CYS A 94 22.63 -9.48 2.53
N TRP A 95 23.21 -10.02 1.46
CA TRP A 95 23.94 -11.29 1.48
C TRP A 95 25.22 -11.19 2.32
N ASP A 96 25.98 -10.10 2.19
CA ASP A 96 27.17 -9.86 3.02
C ASP A 96 26.81 -9.84 4.51
N SER A 97 25.69 -9.21 4.85
CA SER A 97 25.18 -9.18 6.23
C SER A 97 24.84 -10.59 6.75
N LEU A 98 24.28 -11.46 5.90
CA LEU A 98 24.07 -12.88 6.23
C LEU A 98 25.41 -13.58 6.46
N CYS A 99 26.38 -13.42 5.55
CA CYS A 99 27.71 -14.02 5.65
C CYS A 99 28.46 -13.58 6.91
N MET A 100 28.37 -12.30 7.27
CA MET A 100 28.91 -11.76 8.51
C MET A 100 28.22 -12.38 9.73
N ALA A 101 26.89 -12.53 9.70
CA ALA A 101 26.16 -13.16 10.79
C ALA A 101 26.53 -14.64 10.95
N VAL A 102 26.72 -15.38 9.85
CA VAL A 102 27.20 -16.77 9.87
C VAL A 102 28.63 -16.84 10.40
N THR A 103 29.52 -15.94 9.97
CA THR A 103 30.89 -15.83 10.47
C THR A 103 30.93 -15.57 11.97
N ALA A 104 30.07 -14.67 12.47
CA ALA A 104 29.98 -14.36 13.90
C ALA A 104 29.50 -15.55 14.74
N GLU A 105 28.52 -16.34 14.25
CA GLU A 105 28.11 -17.57 14.92
C GLU A 105 29.18 -18.66 14.81
N HIS A 106 29.88 -18.74 13.68
CA HIS A 106 31.01 -19.65 13.51
C HIS A 106 32.13 -19.39 14.52
N ALA A 107 32.45 -18.12 14.77
CA ALA A 107 33.45 -17.74 15.77
C ALA A 107 33.06 -18.18 17.21
N ARG A 108 31.76 -18.30 17.50
CA ARG A 108 31.25 -18.69 18.82
C ARG A 108 31.04 -20.20 18.98
N HIS A 109 30.62 -20.86 17.92
CA HIS A 109 30.09 -22.23 17.98
C HIS A 109 30.79 -23.20 17.01
N GLY A 110 31.82 -22.75 16.30
CA GLY A 110 32.47 -23.51 15.22
C GLY A 110 31.53 -23.73 14.04
N ALA A 111 31.69 -24.85 13.33
CA ALA A 111 30.84 -25.24 12.20
C ALA A 111 29.43 -25.66 12.65
N PHE A 112 28.67 -24.72 13.23
CA PHE A 112 27.38 -24.95 13.87
C PHE A 112 26.34 -25.57 12.92
N TRP A 113 26.47 -25.32 11.61
CA TRP A 113 25.63 -25.91 10.57
C TRP A 113 25.76 -27.44 10.44
N ARG A 114 26.79 -28.06 11.02
CA ARG A 114 26.94 -29.52 11.09
C ARG A 114 26.18 -30.16 12.27
N THR A 115 25.61 -29.34 13.15
CA THR A 115 24.84 -29.80 14.31
C THR A 115 23.35 -29.85 13.98
N GLU A 116 22.59 -30.69 14.69
CA GLU A 116 21.14 -30.79 14.53
C GLU A 116 20.41 -29.44 14.78
N ALA A 117 20.90 -28.66 15.75
CA ALA A 117 20.37 -27.33 16.04
C ALA A 117 20.76 -26.26 15.00
N GLY A 118 21.79 -26.53 14.17
CA GLY A 118 22.35 -25.57 13.22
C GLY A 118 21.36 -25.13 12.15
N GLY A 119 20.50 -26.04 11.69
CA GLY A 119 19.48 -25.74 10.68
C GLY A 119 18.48 -24.67 11.14
N ALA A 120 18.05 -24.71 12.40
CA ALA A 120 17.15 -23.70 12.95
C ALA A 120 17.82 -22.32 13.01
N MET A 121 19.12 -22.29 13.33
CA MET A 121 19.91 -21.06 13.35
C MET A 121 20.10 -20.48 11.95
N LEU A 122 20.50 -21.29 10.96
CA LEU A 122 20.64 -20.86 9.57
C LEU A 122 19.33 -20.33 9.00
N ARG A 123 18.23 -21.04 9.22
CA ARG A 123 16.89 -20.59 8.81
C ARG A 123 16.55 -19.24 9.42
N LYS A 124 16.87 -19.02 10.71
CA LYS A 124 16.66 -17.73 11.36
C LYS A 124 17.47 -16.62 10.67
N LYS A 125 18.76 -16.84 10.40
CA LYS A 125 19.60 -15.84 9.73
C LYS A 125 19.12 -15.53 8.32
N ALA A 126 18.71 -16.54 7.55
CA ALA A 126 18.11 -16.34 6.22
C ALA A 126 16.81 -15.52 6.30
N ASN A 127 15.93 -15.83 7.25
CA ASN A 127 14.71 -15.05 7.47
C ASN A 127 15.01 -13.60 7.86
N ASP A 128 16.03 -13.37 8.70
CA ASP A 128 16.46 -12.03 9.09
C ASP A 128 16.99 -11.25 7.87
N MET A 129 17.79 -11.89 7.00
CA MET A 129 18.25 -11.31 5.73
C MET A 129 17.08 -10.91 4.84
N TYR A 130 16.12 -11.81 4.59
CA TYR A 130 14.97 -11.50 3.73
C TYR A 130 14.04 -10.45 4.34
N ALA A 131 13.93 -10.36 5.67
CA ALA A 131 13.18 -9.31 6.32
C ALA A 131 13.81 -7.93 6.08
N VAL A 132 15.15 -7.84 6.14
CA VAL A 132 15.89 -6.60 5.84
C VAL A 132 15.81 -6.26 4.36
N LEU A 133 16.02 -7.23 3.47
CA LEU A 133 15.93 -7.05 2.03
C LEU A 133 14.55 -6.54 1.62
N ARG A 134 13.50 -7.15 2.18
CA ARG A 134 12.13 -6.71 1.98
C ARG A 134 11.93 -5.25 2.36
N ASP A 135 12.32 -4.89 3.59
CA ASP A 135 12.15 -3.52 4.09
C ASP A 135 12.95 -2.51 3.24
N LYS A 136 14.09 -2.92 2.68
CA LYS A 136 14.88 -2.11 1.75
C LYS A 136 14.24 -1.98 0.38
N ALA A 137 13.73 -3.07 -0.20
CA ALA A 137 13.02 -3.05 -1.47
C ALA A 137 11.76 -2.18 -1.40
N ASP A 138 10.97 -2.32 -0.33
CA ASP A 138 9.80 -1.47 -0.09
C ASP A 138 10.20 0.00 0.10
N ALA A 139 11.32 0.28 0.77
CA ALA A 139 11.81 1.64 0.97
C ALA A 139 12.25 2.29 -0.35
N ASP A 140 12.96 1.54 -1.19
CA ASP A 140 13.42 2.00 -2.50
C ASP A 140 12.23 2.26 -3.44
N ALA A 141 11.26 1.35 -3.45
CA ALA A 141 10.06 1.50 -4.26
C ALA A 141 9.20 2.68 -3.77
N CYS A 142 9.07 2.87 -2.45
CA CYS A 142 8.39 4.03 -1.87
C CYS A 142 9.10 5.34 -2.23
N GLN A 143 10.44 5.38 -2.13
CA GLN A 143 11.21 6.56 -2.52
C GLN A 143 11.10 6.84 -4.03
N ALA A 144 11.11 5.80 -4.87
CA ALA A 144 10.93 5.96 -6.31
C ALA A 144 9.54 6.48 -6.69
N ALA A 145 8.49 6.01 -6.00
CA ALA A 145 7.12 6.41 -6.27
C ALA A 145 6.78 7.81 -5.73
N THR A 146 7.32 8.19 -4.58
CA THR A 146 6.95 9.44 -3.88
C THR A 146 7.97 10.56 -4.06
N GLY A 147 9.20 10.25 -4.47
CA GLY A 147 10.34 11.17 -4.46
C GLY A 147 10.84 11.55 -3.06
N HIS A 148 10.20 11.06 -1.99
CA HIS A 148 10.59 11.36 -0.62
C HIS A 148 11.60 10.34 -0.08
N PRO A 149 12.59 10.78 0.73
CA PRO A 149 13.58 9.89 1.29
C PRO A 149 12.92 8.88 2.23
N CYS A 150 13.10 7.61 1.89
CA CYS A 150 12.51 6.49 2.61
C CYS A 150 13.59 5.47 2.96
N SER A 151 13.71 5.13 4.24
CA SER A 151 14.69 4.15 4.70
C SER A 151 14.03 2.83 5.08
N ALA A 152 14.78 1.73 5.02
CA ALA A 152 14.30 0.42 5.47
C ALA A 152 13.80 0.45 6.94
N ASN A 153 14.44 1.26 7.80
CA ASN A 153 13.99 1.43 9.18
C ASN A 153 12.65 2.19 9.28
N ARG A 154 12.41 3.15 8.37
CA ARG A 154 11.12 3.85 8.27
C ARG A 154 10.02 2.88 7.81
N MET A 155 10.29 2.05 6.81
CA MET A 155 9.37 0.99 6.36
C MET A 155 9.05 -0.04 7.44
N TYR A 156 10.08 -0.48 8.17
CA TYR A 156 9.89 -1.33 9.33
C TYR A 156 8.99 -0.66 10.40
N THR A 157 9.16 0.65 10.62
CA THR A 157 8.35 1.42 11.56
C THR A 157 6.90 1.53 11.09
N TYR A 158 6.65 1.80 9.81
CA TYR A 158 5.30 1.87 9.25
C TYR A 158 4.54 0.57 9.43
N ARG A 159 5.17 -0.56 9.09
CA ARG A 159 4.58 -1.88 9.30
C ARG A 159 4.29 -2.18 10.78
N MET A 160 5.14 -1.69 11.69
CA MET A 160 4.90 -1.84 13.12
C MET A 160 3.69 -1.01 13.57
N LEU A 161 3.58 0.23 13.11
CA LEU A 161 2.45 1.11 13.41
C LEU A 161 1.13 0.57 12.85
N ASP A 162 1.15 -0.01 11.65
CA ASP A 162 -0.01 -0.65 11.04
C ASP A 162 -0.46 -1.91 11.79
N MET A 163 0.49 -2.72 12.25
CA MET A 163 0.17 -3.85 13.13
C MET A 163 -0.42 -3.37 14.47
N ALA A 164 0.15 -2.31 15.05
CA ALA A 164 -0.37 -1.74 16.28
C ALA A 164 -1.79 -1.20 16.10
N TYR A 165 -2.03 -0.46 15.02
CA TYR A 165 -3.36 0.01 14.64
C TYR A 165 -4.35 -1.14 14.47
N ALA A 166 -4.01 -2.16 13.68
CA ALA A 166 -4.89 -3.32 13.46
C ALA A 166 -5.23 -4.07 14.76
N ASP A 167 -4.25 -4.20 15.67
CA ASP A 167 -4.49 -4.81 16.98
C ASP A 167 -5.34 -3.91 17.90
N ILE A 168 -5.13 -2.59 17.90
CA ILE A 168 -5.96 -1.64 18.66
C ILE A 168 -7.40 -1.68 18.12
N ALA A 169 -7.58 -1.65 16.80
CA ALA A 169 -8.89 -1.76 16.15
C ALA A 169 -9.61 -3.04 16.55
N ARG A 170 -8.90 -4.18 16.58
CA ARG A 170 -9.45 -5.45 17.04
C ARG A 170 -9.84 -5.42 18.53
N VAL A 171 -9.02 -4.81 19.38
CA VAL A 171 -9.31 -4.66 20.82
C VAL A 171 -10.53 -3.77 21.04
N PHE A 172 -10.63 -2.66 20.29
CA PHE A 172 -11.75 -1.72 20.36
C PHE A 172 -13.05 -2.34 19.82
N ALA A 173 -12.99 -3.08 18.72
CA ALA A 173 -14.15 -3.81 18.18
C ALA A 173 -14.67 -4.87 19.17
N ASN A 174 -13.78 -5.42 20.01
CA ASN A 174 -14.11 -6.44 21.02
C ASN A 174 -14.09 -5.88 22.46
N TRP A 175 -14.38 -4.58 22.64
CA TRP A 175 -14.11 -3.88 23.89
C TRP A 175 -14.79 -4.51 25.12
N ARG A 176 -16.03 -5.05 24.97
CA ARG A 176 -16.77 -5.71 26.06
C ARG A 176 -16.04 -6.93 26.65
N HIS A 177 -15.19 -7.58 25.87
CA HIS A 177 -14.38 -8.71 26.33
C HIS A 177 -12.95 -8.29 26.69
N CYS A 178 -12.58 -7.04 26.42
CA CYS A 178 -11.24 -6.50 26.63
C CYS A 178 -11.27 -5.19 27.45
N GLU A 179 -12.28 -4.98 28.30
CA GLU A 179 -12.55 -3.70 28.99
C GLU A 179 -11.33 -3.18 29.76
N ALA A 180 -10.63 -4.05 30.49
CA ALA A 180 -9.44 -3.68 31.24
C ALA A 180 -8.31 -3.18 30.32
N GLN A 181 -8.12 -3.81 29.15
CA GLN A 181 -7.12 -3.39 28.18
C GLN A 181 -7.53 -2.10 27.47
N VAL A 182 -8.82 -1.93 27.15
CA VAL A 182 -9.35 -0.69 26.60
C VAL A 182 -9.17 0.48 27.57
N ALA A 183 -9.43 0.24 28.87
CA ALA A 183 -9.21 1.23 29.91
C ALA A 183 -7.75 1.69 29.95
N ASP A 184 -6.81 0.74 29.85
CA ASP A 184 -5.38 1.02 29.80
C ASP A 184 -4.96 1.82 28.55
N ILE A 185 -5.57 1.55 27.39
CA ILE A 185 -5.27 2.25 26.13
C ILE A 185 -5.83 3.68 26.15
N LEU A 186 -7.06 3.85 26.63
CA LEU A 186 -7.73 5.16 26.66
C LEU A 186 -7.32 6.01 27.87
N ASP A 187 -6.77 5.40 28.93
CA ASP A 187 -6.46 6.03 30.22
C ASP A 187 -7.69 6.63 30.90
N ARG A 188 -8.80 5.91 30.76
CA ARG A 188 -10.09 6.17 31.43
C ARG A 188 -10.88 4.86 31.47
N ALA A 189 -11.80 4.72 32.42
CA ALA A 189 -12.69 3.57 32.40
C ALA A 189 -13.57 3.58 31.12
N PRO A 190 -13.80 2.43 30.48
CA PRO A 190 -14.80 2.32 29.43
C PRO A 190 -16.18 2.50 30.07
N GLY A 191 -16.76 3.69 29.92
CA GLY A 191 -18.14 3.99 30.31
C GLY A 191 -19.00 4.13 29.06
N GLY A 192 -20.11 3.40 29.01
CA GLY A 192 -21.00 3.39 27.85
C GLY A 192 -20.36 2.82 26.59
N MET A 193 -20.84 3.24 25.42
CA MET A 193 -20.27 2.80 24.16
C MET A 193 -18.92 3.47 23.87
N LEU A 194 -17.99 2.69 23.30
CA LEU A 194 -16.66 3.16 22.92
C LEU A 194 -16.71 4.05 21.67
N ILE A 195 -16.84 5.37 21.86
CA ILE A 195 -16.87 6.36 20.77
C ILE A 195 -15.57 6.31 19.96
N GLU A 196 -14.43 6.04 20.59
CA GLU A 196 -13.12 5.95 19.95
C GLU A 196 -13.04 4.80 18.93
N ALA A 197 -13.76 3.70 19.16
CA ALA A 197 -13.85 2.61 18.20
C ALA A 197 -14.57 3.05 16.92
N ARG A 198 -15.54 3.97 17.04
CA ARG A 198 -16.30 4.52 15.92
C ARG A 198 -15.53 5.63 15.20
N GLN A 199 -14.77 6.44 15.94
CA GLN A 199 -13.93 7.49 15.35
C GLN A 199 -12.74 6.95 14.55
N MET A 200 -12.30 5.73 14.87
CA MET A 200 -11.12 5.14 14.25
C MET A 200 -11.50 4.40 12.95
N GLN A 201 -11.73 5.15 11.88
CA GLN A 201 -12.09 4.62 10.56
C GLN A 201 -10.86 4.21 9.73
N SER A 202 -9.74 4.88 9.96
CA SER A 202 -8.46 4.64 9.29
C SER A 202 -7.29 4.68 10.27
N ILE A 203 -6.11 4.29 9.81
CA ILE A 203 -4.89 4.42 10.61
C ILE A 203 -4.53 5.88 10.92
N ALA A 204 -4.94 6.84 10.10
CA ALA A 204 -4.74 8.27 10.38
C ALA A 204 -5.52 8.73 11.64
N ASP A 205 -6.65 8.08 11.93
CA ASP A 205 -7.47 8.39 13.11
C ASP A 205 -6.92 7.79 14.41
N CYS A 206 -5.93 6.88 14.29
CA CYS A 206 -5.27 6.28 15.43
C CYS A 206 -4.39 7.31 16.13
N ARG A 207 -4.62 7.52 17.44
CA ARG A 207 -3.81 8.46 18.23
C ARG A 207 -2.47 7.85 18.64
N ALA A 208 -1.42 8.65 18.63
CA ALA A 208 -0.08 8.21 19.03
C ALA A 208 -0.04 7.71 20.49
N GLU A 209 -0.80 8.36 21.36
CA GLU A 209 -0.95 7.99 22.77
C GLU A 209 -1.55 6.59 22.91
N TRP A 210 -2.51 6.22 22.06
CA TRP A 210 -3.09 4.88 22.05
C TRP A 210 -2.05 3.83 21.69
N VAL A 211 -1.20 4.08 20.70
CA VAL A 211 -0.12 3.16 20.31
C VAL A 211 0.88 2.96 21.46
N ILE A 212 1.27 4.06 22.13
CA ILE A 212 2.20 4.02 23.26
C ILE A 212 1.60 3.23 24.43
N ARG A 213 0.35 3.54 24.82
CA ARG A 213 -0.34 2.89 25.95
C ARG A 213 -0.70 1.43 25.64
N TRP A 214 -1.15 1.14 24.42
CA TRP A 214 -1.33 -0.23 23.94
C TRP A 214 -0.05 -1.02 24.10
N SER A 215 1.09 -0.50 23.63
CA SER A 215 2.37 -1.18 23.75
C SER A 215 2.79 -1.40 25.22
N ALA A 216 2.42 -0.50 26.13
CA ALA A 216 2.67 -0.66 27.57
C ALA A 216 1.72 -1.69 28.22
N SER A 217 0.48 -1.79 27.74
CA SER A 217 -0.53 -2.73 28.23
C SER A 217 -0.20 -4.20 27.89
N LEU A 218 0.50 -4.45 26.78
CA LEU A 218 0.72 -5.81 26.25
C LEU A 218 1.37 -6.78 27.25
N GLU A 219 2.31 -6.32 28.09
CA GLU A 219 2.95 -7.23 29.07
C GLU A 219 1.95 -7.73 30.11
N ARG A 220 1.01 -6.87 30.53
CA ARG A 220 -0.04 -7.21 31.50
C ARG A 220 -1.07 -8.18 30.91
N HIS A 221 -1.48 -7.99 29.65
CA HIS A 221 -2.60 -8.73 29.05
C HIS A 221 -2.18 -9.95 28.24
N THR A 222 -0.93 -10.00 27.75
CA THR A 222 -0.44 -11.09 26.88
C THR A 222 0.82 -11.78 27.41
N GLY A 223 1.40 -11.28 28.50
CA GLY A 223 2.67 -11.75 29.05
C GLY A 223 3.90 -11.40 28.21
N LYS A 224 3.73 -10.62 27.13
CA LYS A 224 4.82 -10.19 26.23
C LYS A 224 4.90 -8.67 26.21
N ALA A 225 6.10 -8.14 26.41
CA ALA A 225 6.35 -6.71 26.28
C ALA A 225 6.07 -6.23 24.85
N GLY A 226 5.41 -5.08 24.72
CA GLY A 226 5.11 -4.47 23.43
C GLY A 226 6.34 -3.87 22.72
N PRO A 227 6.20 -3.49 21.44
CA PRO A 227 7.31 -3.04 20.60
C PRO A 227 7.94 -1.71 21.04
N LEU A 228 7.17 -0.82 21.68
CA LEU A 228 7.62 0.46 22.24
C LEU A 228 8.01 0.37 23.73
N HIS A 229 8.00 -0.84 24.32
CA HIS A 229 8.37 -1.03 25.71
C HIS A 229 9.84 -0.67 25.97
N THR A 230 10.18 -0.27 27.19
CA THR A 230 11.53 0.19 27.61
C THR A 230 12.66 -0.83 27.38
N ARG A 231 12.34 -2.10 27.13
CA ARG A 231 13.29 -3.18 26.80
C ARG A 231 13.66 -3.20 25.31
N SER A 232 12.88 -2.55 24.45
CA SER A 232 13.11 -2.47 23.01
C SER A 232 14.11 -1.36 22.67
N LYS A 233 15.35 -1.74 22.36
CA LYS A 233 16.40 -0.78 21.96
C LYS A 233 16.10 -0.07 20.64
N ARG A 234 15.30 -0.68 19.75
CA ARG A 234 15.03 -0.18 18.40
C ARG A 234 14.08 1.03 18.37
N PHE A 235 13.22 1.16 19.38
CA PHE A 235 12.17 2.17 19.43
C PHE A 235 12.25 3.07 20.67
N ALA A 236 13.37 3.02 21.39
CA ALA A 236 13.58 3.82 22.57
C ALA A 236 13.53 5.34 22.29
N SER A 237 13.85 5.78 21.07
CA SER A 237 13.69 7.16 20.63
C SER A 237 12.23 7.52 20.32
N LEU A 238 11.50 6.61 19.66
CA LEU A 238 10.15 6.87 19.16
C LEU A 238 9.10 6.96 20.27
N LYS A 239 9.26 6.18 21.35
CA LYS A 239 8.32 6.20 22.50
C LYS A 239 8.20 7.57 23.19
N ASN A 240 9.22 8.42 23.05
CA ASN A 240 9.29 9.74 23.66
C ASN A 240 8.97 10.85 22.64
N GLN A 241 8.48 10.48 21.44
CA GLN A 241 8.19 11.38 20.33
C GLN A 241 6.78 11.09 19.79
N PRO A 242 5.72 11.35 20.58
CA PRO A 242 4.35 11.11 20.14
C PRO A 242 4.00 11.89 18.86
N GLU A 243 4.58 13.07 18.66
CA GLU A 243 4.38 13.88 17.45
C GLU A 243 4.94 13.18 16.21
N ALA A 244 6.09 12.50 16.34
CA ALA A 244 6.67 11.72 15.25
C ALA A 244 5.82 10.49 14.92
N ILE A 245 5.26 9.81 15.92
CA ILE A 245 4.33 8.70 15.71
C ILE A 245 3.06 9.21 15.00
N ALA A 246 2.48 10.32 15.47
CA ALA A 246 1.29 10.91 14.88
C ALA A 246 1.51 11.29 13.41
N ALA A 247 2.64 11.93 13.10
CA ALA A 247 3.00 12.27 11.72
C ALA A 247 3.13 11.03 10.82
N MET A 248 3.72 9.94 11.34
CA MET A 248 3.82 8.69 10.58
C MET A 248 2.45 8.01 10.38
N LEU A 249 1.57 8.01 11.39
CA LEU A 249 0.21 7.46 11.27
C LEU A 249 -0.61 8.23 10.22
N GLN A 250 -0.51 9.56 10.24
CA GLN A 250 -1.13 10.43 9.24
C GLN A 250 -0.59 10.18 7.83
N GLU A 251 0.73 10.02 7.70
CA GLU A 251 1.34 9.70 6.42
C GLU A 251 0.84 8.34 5.90
N ILE A 252 0.80 7.29 6.73
CA ILE A 252 0.29 5.98 6.32
C ILE A 252 -1.19 6.08 5.89
N GLY A 253 -2.03 6.81 6.64
CA GLY A 253 -3.44 6.97 6.30
C GLY A 253 -3.67 7.82 5.04
N GLY A 254 -2.84 8.84 4.79
CA GLY A 254 -2.86 9.59 3.54
C GLY A 254 -2.62 8.71 2.32
N TYR A 255 -1.69 7.75 2.43
CA TYR A 255 -1.48 6.77 1.36
C TYR A 255 -2.59 5.73 1.26
N GLU A 256 -3.16 5.29 2.39
CA GLU A 256 -4.34 4.42 2.37
C GLU A 256 -5.49 5.06 1.61
N ALA A 257 -5.77 6.34 1.83
CA ALA A 257 -6.79 7.11 1.13
C ALA A 257 -6.52 7.22 -0.39
N LEU A 258 -5.26 7.49 -0.77
CA LEU A 258 -4.86 7.50 -2.18
C LEU A 258 -5.08 6.15 -2.86
N SER A 259 -4.86 5.07 -2.12
CA SER A 259 -5.07 3.72 -2.64
C SER A 259 -6.53 3.25 -2.62
N SER A 260 -7.35 3.69 -1.65
CA SER A 260 -8.75 3.28 -1.52
C SER A 260 -9.65 3.97 -2.56
N ASN A 261 -9.22 5.10 -3.11
CA ASN A 261 -9.87 5.73 -4.27
C ASN A 261 -9.93 4.82 -5.51
N MET A 262 -9.09 3.77 -5.58
CA MET A 262 -9.17 2.72 -6.61
C MET A 262 -10.25 1.66 -6.31
N ASP A 263 -10.74 1.59 -5.07
CA ASP A 263 -11.71 0.60 -4.55
C ASP A 263 -13.07 1.26 -4.20
N ALA A 264 -13.48 2.30 -4.93
CA ALA A 264 -14.68 3.11 -4.66
C ALA A 264 -15.97 2.29 -4.50
N LEU A 265 -16.08 1.13 -5.17
CA LEU A 265 -17.23 0.23 -5.07
C LEU A 265 -17.31 -0.55 -3.73
N GLY A 266 -16.17 -0.76 -3.06
CA GLY A 266 -16.10 -1.46 -1.78
C GLY A 266 -16.34 -0.56 -0.57
N ALA A 267 -16.11 0.75 -0.71
CA ALA A 267 -16.39 1.75 0.33
C ALA A 267 -17.90 1.97 0.51
N ALA A 268 -18.64 2.17 -0.58
CA ALA A 268 -20.09 2.40 -0.55
C ALA A 268 -20.88 1.25 0.14
N ARG A 269 -20.44 0.00 -0.01
CA ARG A 269 -21.08 -1.16 0.66
C ARG A 269 -20.79 -1.27 2.15
N ARG A 270 -19.71 -0.67 2.65
CA ARG A 270 -19.41 -0.66 4.10
C ARG A 270 -20.28 0.36 4.81
N ASP A 271 -20.50 1.52 4.20
CA ASP A 271 -21.34 2.58 4.76
C ASP A 271 -22.80 2.11 4.99
N GLU A 272 -23.36 1.32 4.06
CA GLU A 272 -24.71 0.75 4.22
C GLU A 272 -24.81 -0.22 5.42
N GLY A 273 -23.77 -1.05 5.62
CA GLY A 273 -23.73 -1.99 6.74
C GLY A 273 -23.51 -1.30 8.09
N GLU A 274 -22.70 -0.24 8.11
CA GLU A 274 -22.45 0.55 9.32
C GLU A 274 -23.69 1.35 9.73
N ALA A 275 -24.42 1.92 8.76
CA ALA A 275 -25.69 2.62 9.01
C ALA A 275 -26.74 1.68 9.64
N ALA A 276 -26.81 0.42 9.20
CA ALA A 276 -27.72 -0.56 9.79
C ALA A 276 -27.39 -0.87 11.26
N LEU A 277 -26.10 -1.05 11.58
CA LEU A 277 -25.64 -1.24 12.96
C LEU A 277 -25.91 -0.02 13.84
N TRP A 278 -25.81 1.19 13.27
CA TRP A 278 -26.16 2.44 13.96
C TRP A 278 -27.63 2.49 14.35
N LEU A 279 -28.52 2.11 13.43
CA LEU A 279 -29.95 2.07 13.71
C LEU A 279 -30.24 1.03 14.80
N GLU A 280 -29.73 -0.19 14.68
CA GLU A 280 -29.93 -1.25 15.69
C GLU A 280 -29.47 -0.82 17.09
N ASP A 281 -28.33 -0.16 17.19
CA ASP A 281 -27.80 0.32 18.46
C ASP A 281 -28.58 1.52 19.02
N TYR A 282 -29.01 2.45 18.17
CA TYR A 282 -29.88 3.56 18.56
C TYR A 282 -31.21 3.04 19.15
N TRP A 283 -31.84 2.06 18.49
CA TRP A 283 -33.06 1.42 18.99
C TRP A 283 -32.83 0.71 20.33
N ARG A 284 -31.67 0.08 20.52
CA ARG A 284 -31.29 -0.54 21.79
C ARG A 284 -31.16 0.47 22.92
N VAL A 285 -30.46 1.58 22.68
CA VAL A 285 -30.26 2.64 23.69
C VAL A 285 -31.60 3.27 24.07
N LEU A 286 -32.48 3.54 23.10
CA LEU A 286 -33.84 4.01 23.37
C LEU A 286 -34.60 3.03 24.27
N ALA A 287 -34.57 1.73 23.96
CA ALA A 287 -35.24 0.71 24.77
C ALA A 287 -34.66 0.60 26.19
N GLU A 288 -33.34 0.76 26.35
CA GLU A 288 -32.66 0.78 27.66
C GLU A 288 -33.04 2.02 28.48
N SER A 289 -33.12 3.20 27.84
CA SER A 289 -33.59 4.44 28.45
C SER A 289 -35.06 4.35 28.89
N GLU A 290 -35.94 3.88 28.01
CA GLU A 290 -37.37 3.64 28.34
C GLU A 290 -37.54 2.64 29.50
N ALA A 291 -36.73 1.58 29.52
CA ALA A 291 -36.75 0.60 30.61
C ALA A 291 -36.24 1.19 31.93
N ALA A 292 -35.23 2.06 31.90
CA ALA A 292 -34.70 2.74 33.08
C ALA A 292 -35.67 3.78 33.66
N GLU A 293 -36.41 4.49 32.79
CA GLU A 293 -37.51 5.39 33.17
C GLU A 293 -38.69 4.59 33.77
N ALA A 294 -39.09 3.48 33.12
CA ALA A 294 -40.18 2.63 33.60
C ALA A 294 -39.84 1.92 34.93
N ALA A 295 -38.57 1.62 35.17
CA ALA A 295 -38.09 1.05 36.44
C ALA A 295 -37.95 2.09 37.56
N GLY A 296 -38.20 3.39 37.30
CA GLY A 296 -38.09 4.45 38.30
C GLY A 296 -36.66 4.66 38.82
N THR A 297 -35.66 4.20 38.06
CA THR A 297 -34.23 4.27 38.39
C THR A 297 -33.53 5.51 37.81
N SER A 298 -34.25 6.36 37.09
CA SER A 298 -33.75 7.68 36.70
C SER A 298 -33.81 8.62 37.91
N ASP A 299 -32.67 8.85 38.56
CA ASP A 299 -32.57 9.89 39.57
C ASP A 299 -32.77 11.27 38.88
N PRO A 300 -33.78 12.08 39.22
CA PRO A 300 -34.09 13.31 38.49
C PRO A 300 -33.03 14.42 38.64
N GLU A 301 -32.00 14.23 39.47
CA GLU A 301 -31.01 15.27 39.81
C GLU A 301 -29.74 15.27 38.95
N GLU A 302 -29.55 14.35 38.00
CA GLU A 302 -28.39 14.34 37.09
C GLU A 302 -28.72 14.83 35.66
N LEU A 303 -29.81 15.58 35.50
CA LEU A 303 -29.99 16.47 34.35
C LEU A 303 -29.18 17.74 34.61
N LEU A 304 -27.98 17.81 34.02
CA LEU A 304 -27.28 19.08 33.81
C LEU A 304 -28.28 20.09 33.24
N GLU A 305 -28.45 21.21 33.95
CA GLU A 305 -29.28 22.35 33.52
C GLU A 305 -29.02 22.65 32.05
N ALA A 306 -30.02 22.41 31.20
CA ALA A 306 -30.01 22.85 29.83
C ALA A 306 -30.05 24.39 29.81
N PRO A 307 -29.05 25.09 29.23
CA PRO A 307 -29.29 26.43 28.73
C PRO A 307 -30.00 26.28 27.39
N GLU A 308 -31.28 26.62 27.34
CA GLU A 308 -31.96 26.96 26.09
C GLU A 308 -32.59 28.35 26.24
N PRO A 309 -32.73 29.14 25.14
CA PRO A 309 -32.97 28.73 23.74
C PRO A 309 -31.94 29.36 22.76
N ASP A 310 -31.87 29.16 21.44
CA ASP A 310 -32.52 28.33 20.42
C ASP A 310 -31.67 28.57 19.14
N LEU A 311 -30.98 27.54 18.61
CA LEU A 311 -30.13 27.66 17.42
C LEU A 311 -30.91 27.56 16.10
N LEU A 312 -32.19 27.16 16.15
CA LEU A 312 -33.05 27.09 14.97
C LEU A 312 -33.60 28.47 14.57
N ASP A 313 -33.80 29.36 15.53
CA ASP A 313 -34.25 30.75 15.27
C ASP A 313 -33.15 31.63 14.64
N CYS A 314 -31.86 31.29 14.79
CA CYS A 314 -30.77 32.00 14.12
C CYS A 314 -30.61 31.62 12.63
N LEU A 315 -31.14 30.47 12.20
CA LEU A 315 -31.02 29.98 10.82
C LEU A 315 -32.23 30.35 9.93
N LEU A 316 -33.31 30.87 10.51
CA LEU A 316 -34.56 31.18 9.81
C LEU A 316 -34.88 32.69 9.73
N ALA A 317 -33.99 33.57 10.21
CA ALA A 317 -34.17 35.01 10.07
C ALA A 317 -33.91 35.48 8.62
N PRO A 318 -34.84 36.22 7.98
CA PRO A 318 -34.59 36.80 6.66
C PRO A 318 -33.50 37.89 6.75
N PRO A 319 -32.68 38.08 5.70
CA PRO A 319 -31.66 39.11 5.70
C PRO A 319 -32.33 40.48 5.50
N ASP A 320 -32.61 41.18 6.59
CA ASP A 320 -33.11 42.55 6.50
C ASP A 320 -31.94 43.50 6.19
N GLY A 321 -32.08 44.16 5.04
CA GLY A 321 -31.15 45.15 4.54
C GLY A 321 -31.09 46.39 5.43
N GLY A 322 -29.90 46.96 5.55
CA GLY A 322 -29.70 48.19 6.29
C GLY A 322 -28.24 48.55 6.45
N LEU A 323 -27.57 48.82 5.33
CA LEU A 323 -26.36 49.64 5.35
C LEU A 323 -26.72 51.04 5.87
N PRO A 324 -25.93 51.63 6.78
CA PRO A 324 -25.94 53.07 7.01
C PRO A 324 -24.90 53.74 6.10
N HIS A 325 -25.38 54.49 5.10
CA HIS A 325 -24.78 55.77 4.67
C HIS A 325 -24.87 56.77 5.83
N ASP A 326 -24.13 57.86 5.96
CA ASP A 326 -22.96 58.51 5.34
C ASP A 326 -22.69 59.73 6.25
N ASP A 327 -21.49 60.30 6.22
CA ASP A 327 -21.20 61.74 6.19
C ASP A 327 -19.83 62.11 6.78
N GLY A 328 -18.91 62.49 5.87
CA GLY A 328 -17.91 63.57 5.98
C GLY A 328 -16.55 63.21 6.62
N ASP A 329 -15.37 63.50 6.06
CA ASP A 329 -14.99 64.39 4.95
C ASP A 329 -13.57 64.06 4.45
N GLU A 330 -13.36 64.30 3.15
CA GLU A 330 -12.16 64.81 2.44
C GLU A 330 -10.78 64.16 2.65
N ASP A 331 -10.21 63.56 1.58
CA ASP A 331 -8.96 64.05 0.93
C ASP A 331 -8.64 63.26 -0.37
N ASP A 332 -8.06 63.95 -1.34
CA ASP A 332 -8.00 63.68 -2.77
C ASP A 332 -6.97 62.63 -3.23
N GLY A 333 -7.19 62.00 -4.40
CA GLY A 333 -6.10 61.27 -5.09
C GLY A 333 -6.44 60.28 -6.22
N GLU A 334 -7.06 60.76 -7.30
CA GLU A 334 -6.81 60.46 -8.73
C GLU A 334 -6.34 59.06 -9.25
N ALA A 335 -7.05 58.60 -10.32
CA ALA A 335 -6.65 57.70 -11.43
C ALA A 335 -6.63 56.17 -11.16
N ASP A 336 -7.07 55.25 -12.04
CA ASP A 336 -7.55 55.30 -13.42
C ASP A 336 -8.24 53.94 -13.76
N ALA A 337 -9.22 54.01 -14.68
CA ALA A 337 -9.55 53.08 -15.76
C ALA A 337 -9.94 51.58 -15.54
N VAL A 338 -11.16 51.26 -16.04
CA VAL A 338 -11.55 50.21 -17.03
C VAL A 338 -11.66 48.74 -16.55
N ASP A 339 -12.63 47.91 -16.93
CA ASP A 339 -13.89 48.01 -17.68
C ASP A 339 -14.66 46.70 -17.38
N ALA A 340 -15.99 46.76 -17.38
CA ALA A 340 -16.87 45.62 -17.21
C ALA A 340 -17.82 45.53 -18.42
N ALA A 341 -17.86 44.39 -19.09
CA ALA A 341 -18.95 43.99 -19.98
C ALA A 341 -19.05 42.45 -19.95
N VAL A 342 -20.10 41.79 -19.42
CA VAL A 342 -21.54 41.79 -19.73
C VAL A 342 -21.90 40.73 -20.81
N THR A 343 -22.60 39.67 -20.34
CA THR A 343 -23.69 38.84 -20.95
C THR A 343 -23.43 38.14 -22.30
N GLU A 344 -24.02 37.01 -22.71
CA GLU A 344 -25.05 36.06 -22.24
C GLU A 344 -25.03 34.88 -23.25
N ASP A 345 -25.78 33.82 -22.92
CA ASP A 345 -26.27 32.71 -23.78
C ASP A 345 -25.41 31.45 -24.02
N ALA A 346 -25.98 30.33 -23.54
CA ALA A 346 -25.56 28.94 -23.72
C ALA A 346 -25.94 28.38 -25.11
N PRO A 347 -25.34 27.27 -25.59
CA PRO A 347 -25.82 25.94 -25.18
C PRO A 347 -24.70 24.89 -24.98
N GLU A 348 -25.13 23.75 -24.46
CA GLU A 348 -24.40 22.52 -24.12
C GLU A 348 -23.66 21.87 -25.32
N ASP A 349 -22.71 21.00 -24.97
CA ASP A 349 -21.95 20.05 -25.81
C ASP A 349 -20.95 20.63 -26.83
N ASP A 350 -19.70 20.85 -26.39
CA ASP A 350 -18.53 20.35 -27.11
C ASP A 350 -17.30 20.25 -26.19
N VAL A 351 -16.90 19.02 -25.85
CA VAL A 351 -15.65 18.75 -25.12
C VAL A 351 -14.51 18.91 -26.12
N SER A 352 -14.04 20.14 -26.28
CA SER A 352 -12.81 20.44 -27.01
C SER A 352 -11.60 19.88 -26.25
N HIS A 353 -11.25 18.62 -26.53
CA HIS A 353 -9.93 18.09 -26.20
C HIS A 353 -8.86 18.83 -27.02
N SER A 354 -8.01 19.58 -26.34
CA SER A 354 -6.83 20.21 -26.94
C SER A 354 -5.93 19.17 -27.63
N PRO A 355 -5.58 19.36 -28.92
CA PRO A 355 -4.69 18.48 -29.66
C PRO A 355 -3.23 18.82 -29.34
N SER A 356 -2.73 18.36 -28.19
CA SER A 356 -1.30 18.47 -27.86
C SER A 356 -0.86 17.54 -26.73
N LEU A 357 -0.94 16.22 -26.92
CA LEU A 357 -0.27 15.29 -25.99
C LEU A 357 0.25 13.99 -26.64
N ILE A 358 0.38 13.91 -27.98
CA ILE A 358 0.80 12.66 -28.66
C ILE A 358 2.29 12.65 -29.03
N ASP A 359 3.07 13.71 -28.78
CA ASP A 359 4.49 13.78 -29.19
C ASP A 359 5.52 13.72 -28.04
N ARG A 360 5.20 13.15 -26.88
CA ARG A 360 6.22 12.77 -25.88
C ARG A 360 6.30 11.26 -25.68
N GLU A 361 6.91 10.57 -26.64
CA GLU A 361 7.64 9.33 -26.32
C GLU A 361 8.98 9.72 -25.67
N GLU A 362 9.10 9.55 -24.34
CA GLU A 362 10.42 9.47 -23.70
C GLU A 362 11.07 8.11 -24.05
N PRO A 363 12.30 8.08 -24.58
CA PRO A 363 12.96 6.83 -24.92
C PRO A 363 13.60 6.23 -23.66
N GLY A 364 12.84 5.47 -22.87
CA GLY A 364 13.40 4.92 -21.64
C GLY A 364 12.51 3.97 -20.84
N ALA A 365 12.05 2.86 -21.44
CA ALA A 365 11.76 1.56 -20.78
C ALA A 365 10.91 0.61 -21.67
N ALA A 366 11.17 0.57 -22.98
CA ALA A 366 10.44 -0.31 -23.88
C ALA A 366 10.94 -1.76 -23.74
N GLY A 367 10.11 -2.67 -23.22
CA GLY A 367 10.37 -4.11 -23.19
C GLY A 367 10.71 -4.67 -24.58
N PRO A 368 11.24 -5.90 -24.68
CA PRO A 368 11.81 -6.42 -25.92
C PRO A 368 10.82 -6.51 -27.10
N VAL A 369 9.51 -6.61 -26.83
CA VAL A 369 8.45 -6.51 -27.86
C VAL A 369 8.33 -5.08 -28.40
N ALA A 370 8.35 -4.07 -27.53
CA ALA A 370 8.31 -2.67 -27.92
C ALA A 370 9.58 -2.25 -28.69
N ALA A 371 10.75 -2.83 -28.35
CA ALA A 371 11.98 -2.64 -29.11
C ALA A 371 11.90 -3.22 -30.55
N ILE A 372 11.30 -4.40 -30.74
CA ILE A 372 11.09 -5.00 -32.08
C ILE A 372 10.09 -4.17 -32.91
N LEU A 373 9.16 -3.49 -32.23
CA LEU A 373 8.13 -2.65 -32.85
C LEU A 373 8.53 -1.17 -32.94
N ALA A 374 9.76 -0.78 -32.56
CA ALA A 374 10.22 0.61 -32.45
C ALA A 374 10.33 1.41 -33.77
N GLY A 375 9.80 0.90 -34.87
CA GLY A 375 9.68 1.61 -36.16
C GLY A 375 8.31 1.43 -36.81
N VAL A 376 7.32 1.00 -36.03
CA VAL A 376 5.95 0.75 -36.46
C VAL A 376 5.07 1.81 -35.80
N SER A 377 4.16 2.43 -36.57
CA SER A 377 3.28 3.48 -36.04
C SER A 377 2.42 2.96 -34.88
N LEU A 378 2.07 3.85 -33.94
CA LEU A 378 1.29 3.49 -32.76
C LEU A 378 -0.03 2.75 -33.12
N PRO A 379 -0.83 3.18 -34.12
CA PRO A 379 -2.06 2.46 -34.45
C PRO A 379 -1.82 1.02 -34.95
N VAL A 380 -0.71 0.78 -35.67
CA VAL A 380 -0.34 -0.58 -36.08
C VAL A 380 0.14 -1.41 -34.88
N ARG A 381 0.85 -0.80 -33.91
CA ARG A 381 1.24 -1.47 -32.64
C ARG A 381 0.02 -1.87 -31.82
N LEU A 382 -0.95 -0.97 -31.65
CA LEU A 382 -2.22 -1.26 -30.98
C LEU A 382 -3.01 -2.36 -31.70
N ALA A 383 -3.03 -2.36 -33.04
CA ALA A 383 -3.66 -3.42 -33.82
C ALA A 383 -2.98 -4.79 -33.64
N VAL A 384 -1.66 -4.83 -33.34
CA VAL A 384 -0.94 -6.06 -32.99
C VAL A 384 -1.34 -6.53 -31.60
N TYR A 385 -1.40 -5.63 -30.61
CA TYR A 385 -1.82 -5.98 -29.25
C TYR A 385 -3.26 -6.47 -29.20
N HIS A 386 -4.17 -5.79 -29.90
CA HIS A 386 -5.55 -6.23 -30.07
C HIS A 386 -5.64 -7.66 -30.65
N ALA A 387 -4.69 -8.09 -31.48
CA ALA A 387 -4.68 -9.43 -32.08
C ALA A 387 -4.02 -10.51 -31.19
N LEU A 388 -3.13 -10.12 -30.28
CA LEU A 388 -2.37 -11.06 -29.45
C LEU A 388 -2.98 -11.25 -28.05
N LEU A 389 -3.53 -10.17 -27.48
CA LEU A 389 -4.01 -10.10 -26.11
C LEU A 389 -5.54 -9.91 -26.04
N GLY A 390 -6.11 -9.27 -27.08
CA GLY A 390 -7.54 -8.98 -27.16
C GLY A 390 -7.84 -7.49 -26.90
N PRO A 391 -9.10 -7.05 -26.98
CA PRO A 391 -9.46 -5.65 -26.81
C PRO A 391 -9.53 -5.17 -25.34
N ARG A 392 -9.63 -6.11 -24.37
CA ARG A 392 -9.80 -5.86 -22.93
C ARG A 392 -8.67 -6.51 -22.12
N ASP A 393 -7.43 -6.16 -22.42
CA ASP A 393 -6.29 -6.66 -21.64
C ASP A 393 -5.88 -5.62 -20.60
N ASP A 394 -5.75 -6.05 -19.34
CA ASP A 394 -5.47 -5.17 -18.20
C ASP A 394 -4.04 -4.59 -18.22
N SER A 395 -3.18 -5.04 -19.13
CA SER A 395 -1.82 -4.49 -19.29
C SER A 395 -1.75 -3.23 -20.15
N TYR A 396 -2.87 -2.78 -20.71
CA TYR A 396 -2.92 -1.57 -21.53
C TYR A 396 -2.84 -0.29 -20.67
N PRO A 397 -1.96 0.67 -21.01
CA PRO A 397 -1.98 2.00 -20.41
C PRO A 397 -3.30 2.71 -20.70
N ASP A 398 -3.81 3.47 -19.72
CA ASP A 398 -5.06 4.23 -19.85
C ASP A 398 -5.08 5.15 -21.07
N ALA A 399 -3.92 5.71 -21.45
CA ALA A 399 -3.77 6.57 -22.61
C ALA A 399 -4.06 5.86 -23.96
N TRP A 400 -4.11 4.54 -23.99
CA TRP A 400 -4.42 3.73 -25.18
C TRP A 400 -5.85 3.22 -25.19
N ILE A 401 -6.57 3.35 -24.08
CA ILE A 401 -7.93 2.82 -23.90
C ILE A 401 -8.93 3.91 -24.30
N ASP A 402 -9.96 3.51 -25.04
CA ASP A 402 -11.12 4.36 -25.34
C ASP A 402 -11.96 4.52 -24.06
N SER A 403 -12.06 5.75 -23.56
CA SER A 403 -12.75 6.09 -22.32
C SER A 403 -14.25 5.76 -22.34
N ALA A 404 -14.87 5.66 -23.52
CA ALA A 404 -16.28 5.32 -23.65
C ALA A 404 -16.54 3.81 -23.55
N THR A 405 -15.57 2.98 -23.93
CA THR A 405 -15.75 1.51 -24.03
C THR A 405 -14.91 0.73 -23.03
N GLY A 406 -13.87 1.32 -22.47
CA GLY A 406 -12.89 0.60 -21.63
C GLY A 406 -12.05 -0.41 -22.42
N GLU A 407 -11.98 -0.28 -23.75
CA GLU A 407 -11.27 -1.18 -24.66
C GLU A 407 -10.22 -0.44 -25.48
N LEU A 408 -9.31 -1.17 -26.13
CA LEU A 408 -8.53 -0.58 -27.22
C LEU A 408 -9.46 -0.09 -28.34
N PRO A 409 -9.12 1.05 -29.01
CA PRO A 409 -9.90 1.54 -30.12
C PRO A 409 -10.10 0.49 -31.21
N ALA A 410 -11.31 0.45 -31.76
CA ALA A 410 -11.65 -0.50 -32.82
C ALA A 410 -10.70 -0.37 -34.02
N LEU A 411 -10.41 -1.49 -34.68
CA LEU A 411 -9.45 -1.53 -35.80
C LEU A 411 -9.74 -0.51 -36.92
N ARG A 412 -11.03 -0.17 -37.15
CA ARG A 412 -11.42 0.85 -38.12
C ARG A 412 -10.93 2.24 -37.71
N HIS A 413 -11.12 2.60 -36.44
CA HIS A 413 -10.63 3.85 -35.88
C HIS A 413 -9.10 3.95 -35.91
N LEU A 414 -8.40 2.84 -35.62
CA LEU A 414 -6.94 2.78 -35.75
C LEU A 414 -6.45 2.99 -37.19
N ALA A 415 -7.20 2.50 -38.19
CA ALA A 415 -6.87 2.74 -39.60
C ALA A 415 -7.06 4.21 -39.99
N ASP A 416 -8.13 4.84 -39.48
CA ASP A 416 -8.42 6.25 -39.70
C ASP A 416 -7.36 7.15 -39.03
N LEU A 417 -6.93 6.82 -37.80
CA LEU A 417 -5.85 7.52 -37.09
C LEU A 417 -4.48 7.42 -37.79
N ASP A 418 -4.18 6.31 -38.45
CA ASP A 418 -2.93 6.13 -39.22
C ASP A 418 -3.06 6.64 -40.67
N GLY A 419 -4.22 7.14 -41.07
CA GLY A 419 -4.50 7.64 -42.42
C GLY A 419 -4.39 6.57 -43.52
N ILE A 420 -4.66 5.29 -43.19
CA ILE A 420 -4.51 4.17 -44.13
C ILE A 420 -5.79 3.35 -44.27
N SER A 421 -5.86 2.58 -45.36
CA SER A 421 -6.95 1.62 -45.55
C SER A 421 -6.87 0.45 -44.56
N MET A 422 -8.03 -0.09 -44.17
CA MET A 422 -8.14 -1.30 -43.34
C MET A 422 -7.33 -2.51 -43.87
N PRO A 423 -7.33 -2.82 -45.18
CA PRO A 423 -6.43 -3.83 -45.73
C PRO A 423 -4.95 -3.55 -45.49
N THR A 424 -4.52 -2.28 -45.61
CA THR A 424 -3.13 -1.86 -45.33
C THR A 424 -2.79 -2.03 -43.85
N LEU A 425 -3.68 -1.66 -42.94
CA LEU A 425 -3.49 -1.84 -41.49
C LEU A 425 -3.31 -3.33 -41.16
N ARG A 426 -4.19 -4.19 -41.70
CA ARG A 426 -4.10 -5.65 -41.50
C ARG A 426 -2.79 -6.23 -42.05
N LYS A 427 -2.35 -5.77 -43.22
CA LYS A 427 -1.06 -6.19 -43.82
C LYS A 427 0.11 -5.80 -42.91
N ARG A 428 0.22 -4.53 -42.51
CA ARG A 428 1.29 -4.03 -41.62
C ARG A 428 1.30 -4.73 -40.27
N ARG A 429 0.12 -4.95 -39.67
CA ARG A 429 -0.05 -5.73 -38.43
C ARG A 429 0.47 -7.16 -38.59
N ASN A 430 0.11 -7.84 -39.67
CA ASN A 430 0.55 -9.22 -39.91
C ASN A 430 2.07 -9.30 -40.14
N GLU A 431 2.66 -8.33 -40.85
CA GLU A 431 4.11 -8.21 -41.02
C GLU A 431 4.82 -7.99 -39.66
N ALA A 432 4.28 -7.12 -38.81
CA ALA A 432 4.80 -6.90 -37.47
C ALA A 432 4.71 -8.16 -36.58
N MET A 433 3.58 -8.88 -36.61
CA MET A 433 3.44 -10.17 -35.92
C MET A 433 4.40 -11.24 -36.45
N ALA A 434 4.66 -11.26 -37.75
CA ALA A 434 5.63 -12.18 -38.34
C ALA A 434 7.06 -11.89 -37.85
N ARG A 435 7.44 -10.61 -37.72
CA ARG A 435 8.73 -10.21 -37.13
C ARG A 435 8.85 -10.69 -35.68
N LEU A 436 7.82 -10.50 -34.87
CA LEU A 436 7.80 -10.98 -33.48
C LEU A 436 7.97 -12.51 -33.39
N ARG A 437 7.26 -13.27 -34.23
CA ARG A 437 7.37 -14.74 -34.28
C ARG A 437 8.75 -15.21 -34.74
N HIS A 438 9.35 -14.52 -35.71
CA HIS A 438 10.70 -14.84 -36.19
C HIS A 438 11.76 -14.63 -35.10
N VAL A 439 11.68 -13.54 -34.33
CA VAL A 439 12.60 -13.27 -33.21
C VAL A 439 12.39 -14.28 -32.07
N ALA A 440 11.14 -14.66 -31.78
CA ALA A 440 10.83 -15.70 -30.80
C ALA A 440 11.39 -17.08 -31.20
N ALA A 441 11.29 -17.45 -32.48
CA ALA A 441 11.82 -18.72 -33.00
C ALA A 441 13.37 -18.75 -33.08
N SER A 442 14.00 -17.58 -33.24
CA SER A 442 15.47 -17.46 -33.35
C SER A 442 16.19 -17.46 -32.00
N GLY A 443 15.47 -17.56 -30.86
CA GLY A 443 16.06 -17.60 -29.52
C GLY A 443 16.69 -16.27 -29.05
N ALA A 444 16.46 -15.17 -29.76
CA ALA A 444 17.05 -13.86 -29.44
C ALA A 444 16.47 -13.19 -28.17
N PHE A 445 15.45 -13.80 -27.54
CA PHE A 445 14.97 -13.40 -26.21
C PHE A 445 15.82 -13.98 -25.05
N GLY A 446 16.85 -14.80 -25.33
CA GLY A 446 17.69 -15.38 -24.29
C GLY A 446 19.08 -15.76 -24.78
N LYS A 447 20.03 -14.82 -24.68
CA LYS A 447 21.48 -15.04 -24.47
C LYS A 447 22.20 -13.69 -24.39
N GLY A 448 22.69 -13.34 -23.20
CA GLY A 448 23.58 -12.20 -22.92
C GLY A 448 22.85 -11.06 -22.20
N ARG A 449 23.28 -10.62 -21.01
CA ARG A 449 24.65 -10.54 -20.48
C ARG A 449 24.77 -11.13 -19.07
N MET A 450 25.91 -11.81 -18.92
CA MET A 450 26.55 -12.26 -17.68
C MET A 450 26.66 -11.14 -16.65
#